data_AF-A0A968KGD9-F1
#
_entry.id   AF-A0A968KGD9-F1
#
_cell.length_a   1.000
_cell.length_b   1.000
_cell.length_c   1.000
_cell.angle_alpha   90.00
_cell.angle_beta   90.00
_cell.angle_gamma   90.00
#
_symmetry.space_group_name_H-M   'P 1'
#
loop_
_entity.id
_entity.type
_entity.pdbx_description
1 polymer ?
#
loop_
_entity_poly.entity_id
_entity_poly.type
_entity_poly.pdbx_seq_one_letter_code
_entity_poly.pdbx_strand_id
1 'polypeptide(L)' 'RGADRVLAVDRFAWDTFGMQEFLDAKARLGSSVEHRRMDVHELDPDEIGQFDLVLLLGVFYHLRNPLQALEAIRRVTSR' A
#
# COMPACT_ATOMS: atom_id res chain seq x y z
N ARG A 1 -11.81 7.89 -10.36
CA ARG A 1 -12.46 6.58 -10.66
C ARG A 1 -11.89 6.10 -11.98
N GLY A 2 -11.56 4.81 -12.14
CA GLY A 2 -10.95 4.28 -13.37
C GLY A 2 -9.92 3.16 -13.17
N ALA A 3 -9.42 2.97 -11.95
CA ALA A 3 -8.65 1.76 -11.61
C ALA A 3 -9.62 0.63 -11.26
N ASP A 4 -9.36 -0.58 -11.77
CA ASP A 4 -10.15 -1.78 -11.48
C ASP A 4 -10.02 -2.23 -10.03
N ARG A 5 -8.82 -2.05 -9.45
CA ARG A 5 -8.52 -2.38 -8.05
C ARG A 5 -7.50 -1.40 -7.48
N VAL A 6 -7.70 -0.98 -6.24
CA VAL A 6 -6.76 -0.15 -5.48
C VAL A 6 -6.59 -0.74 -4.10
N LEU A 7 -5.35 -0.98 -3.70
CA LEU A 7 -4.98 -1.44 -2.37
C LEU A 7 -4.08 -0.41 -1.69
N ALA A 8 -4.51 0.10 -0.54
CA ALA A 8 -3.65 0.85 0.37
C ALA A 8 -2.93 -0.12 1.32
N VAL A 9 -1.64 0.13 1.57
CA VAL A 9 -0.83 -0.60 2.54
C VAL A 9 -0.08 0.39 3.42
N ASP A 10 -0.21 0.23 4.73
CA ASP A 10 0.63 0.91 5.71
C ASP A 10 0.60 0.12 7.02
N ARG A 11 1.68 0.21 7.80
CA ARG A 11 1.73 -0.28 9.18
C ARG A 11 1.91 0.88 10.13
N PHE A 12 2.94 1.70 9.92
CA PHE A 12 3.31 2.77 10.84
C PHE A 12 2.21 3.83 11.01
N ALA A 13 1.68 4.35 9.90
CA ALA A 13 0.61 5.34 9.96
C ALA A 13 -0.58 4.72 10.68
N TRP A 14 -1.11 3.59 10.19
CA TRP A 14 -2.34 3.04 10.76
C TRP A 14 -2.27 2.66 12.25
N ASP A 15 -1.07 2.40 12.75
CA ASP A 15 -0.82 2.09 14.16
C ASP A 15 -0.67 3.33 15.04
N THR A 16 -0.39 4.47 14.43
CA THR A 16 -0.03 5.71 15.12
C THR A 16 -1.05 6.83 14.88
N PHE A 17 -1.55 6.98 13.65
CA PHE A 17 -2.47 8.03 13.19
C PHE A 17 -3.13 7.71 11.83
N GLY A 18 -4.26 8.33 11.50
CA GLY A 18 -4.77 8.34 10.12
C GLY A 18 -5.64 7.16 9.70
N MET A 19 -5.69 6.05 10.47
CA MET A 19 -6.60 4.94 10.13
C MET A 19 -8.06 5.36 10.22
N GLN A 20 -8.46 6.07 11.27
CA GLN A 20 -9.85 6.53 11.42
C GLN A 20 -10.22 7.51 10.29
N GLU A 21 -9.34 8.45 9.98
CA GLU A 21 -9.51 9.43 8.92
C GLU A 21 -9.61 8.78 7.54
N PHE A 22 -8.81 7.72 7.30
CA PHE A 22 -8.89 6.92 6.08
C PHE A 22 -10.25 6.21 5.95
N LEU A 23 -10.72 5.57 7.02
CA LEU A 23 -12.02 4.87 7.04
C LEU A 23 -13.19 5.84 6.87
N ASP A 24 -13.14 7.00 7.52
CA ASP A 24 -14.14 8.05 7.40
C ASP A 24 -14.20 8.60 5.97
N ALA A 25 -13.04 8.88 5.36
CA ALA A 25 -12.96 9.33 3.98
C ALA A 25 -13.48 8.25 3.01
N LYS A 26 -13.09 6.97 3.23
CA LYS A 26 -13.58 5.83 2.46
C LYS A 26 -15.11 5.76 2.49
N ALA A 27 -15.71 5.88 3.67
CA ALA A 27 -17.16 5.83 3.86
C ALA A 27 -17.87 7.02 3.19
N ARG A 28 -17.41 8.25 3.44
CA ARG A 28 -18.00 9.49 2.89
C ARG A 28 -17.94 9.55 1.37
N LEU A 29 -16.88 9.01 0.77
CA LEU A 29 -16.68 9.01 -0.68
C LEU A 29 -17.29 7.78 -1.38
N GLY A 30 -17.81 6.80 -0.62
CA GLY A 30 -18.25 5.51 -1.16
C GLY A 30 -17.13 4.79 -1.91
N SER A 31 -15.90 4.88 -1.40
CA SER A 31 -14.72 4.33 -2.07
C SER A 31 -14.63 2.81 -1.89
N SER A 32 -14.32 2.09 -2.97
CA SER A 32 -14.08 0.64 -2.94
C SER A 32 -12.65 0.25 -2.56
N VAL A 33 -11.77 1.23 -2.26
CA VAL A 33 -10.35 1.00 -1.94
C VAL A 33 -10.16 -0.05 -0.84
N GLU A 34 -9.35 -1.07 -1.11
CA GLU A 34 -8.94 -2.06 -0.11
C GLU A 34 -7.84 -1.48 0.80
N HIS A 35 -7.70 -2.01 2.01
CA HIS A 35 -6.60 -1.65 2.91
C HIS A 35 -6.08 -2.90 3.66
N ARG A 36 -4.75 -3.05 3.75
CA ARG A 36 -4.05 -4.15 4.45
C ARG A 36 -2.93 -3.61 5.34
N ARG A 37 -2.95 -3.98 6.63
CA ARG A 37 -1.95 -3.54 7.60
C ARG A 37 -0.70 -4.40 7.39
N MET A 38 0.30 -3.86 6.70
CA MET A 38 1.44 -4.61 6.17
C MET A 38 2.65 -3.69 6.03
N ASP A 39 3.86 -4.22 6.21
CA ASP A 39 5.11 -3.51 5.92
C ASP A 39 5.53 -3.70 4.45
N VAL A 40 6.23 -2.72 3.87
CA VAL A 40 6.72 -2.80 2.48
C VAL A 40 7.62 -4.02 2.21
N HIS A 41 8.36 -4.49 3.22
CA HIS A 41 9.23 -5.66 3.09
C HIS A 41 8.44 -6.99 3.08
N GLU A 42 7.16 -6.96 3.44
CA GLU A 42 6.27 -8.13 3.50
C GLU A 42 5.41 -8.27 2.24
N LEU A 43 5.56 -7.38 1.25
CA LEU A 43 4.78 -7.44 0.02
C LEU A 43 5.04 -8.77 -0.72
N ASP A 44 3.97 -9.53 -0.91
CA ASP A 44 4.00 -10.81 -1.61
C ASP A 44 2.91 -10.88 -2.69
N PRO A 45 3.27 -11.07 -3.98
CA PRO A 45 2.28 -11.21 -5.05
C PRO A 45 1.31 -12.39 -4.84
N ASP A 46 1.69 -13.43 -4.09
CA ASP A 46 0.79 -14.55 -3.81
C ASP A 46 -0.32 -14.18 -2.80
N GLU A 47 -0.09 -13.17 -1.96
CA GLU A 47 -1.06 -12.69 -0.97
C GLU A 47 -1.94 -11.55 -1.50
N ILE A 48 -1.33 -10.61 -2.23
CA ILE A 48 -2.00 -9.37 -2.64
C ILE A 48 -2.19 -9.24 -4.15
N GLY A 49 -1.64 -10.15 -4.94
CA GLY A 49 -1.63 -10.07 -6.41
C GLY A 49 -0.60 -9.10 -6.95
N GLN A 50 -0.74 -8.76 -8.23
CA GLN A 50 0.09 -7.77 -8.90
C GLN A 50 -0.73 -6.53 -9.31
N PHE A 51 -0.02 -5.41 -9.49
CA PHE A 51 -0.58 -4.12 -9.84
C PHE A 51 0.20 -3.48 -10.98
N ASP A 52 -0.49 -2.81 -11.90
CA ASP A 52 0.13 -2.11 -13.02
C ASP A 52 0.80 -0.79 -12.61
N LEU A 53 0.45 -0.29 -11.42
CA LEU A 53 1.03 0.90 -10.84
C LEU A 53 1.18 0.73 -9.33
N VAL A 54 2.39 0.94 -8.82
CA VAL A 54 2.69 0.99 -7.39
C VAL A 54 3.28 2.35 -7.04
N LEU A 55 2.72 3.00 -6.02
CA LEU A 55 3.15 4.33 -5.58
C LEU A 55 3.88 4.23 -4.24
N LEU A 56 5.15 4.64 -4.21
CA LEU A 56 5.97 4.72 -2.99
C LEU A 56 6.12 6.18 -2.56
N LEU A 57 5.13 6.71 -1.83
CA LEU A 57 5.01 8.15 -1.56
C LEU A 57 5.63 8.52 -0.21
N GLY A 58 6.86 9.06 -0.23
CA GLY A 58 7.51 9.58 1.00
C GLY A 58 8.00 8.51 1.97
N VAL A 59 8.05 7.25 1.53
CA VAL A 59 8.44 6.10 2.37
C VAL A 59 9.93 5.76 2.23
N PHE A 60 10.48 5.85 1.01
CA PHE A 60 11.81 5.30 0.66
C PHE A 60 12.94 5.71 1.61
N TYR A 61 13.00 6.97 2.02
CA TYR A 61 14.07 7.53 2.86
C TYR A 61 13.94 7.22 4.35
N HIS A 62 12.82 6.63 4.78
CA HIS A 62 12.63 6.17 6.17
C HIS A 62 12.98 4.69 6.37
N LEU A 63 13.20 3.95 5.28
CA LEU A 63 13.41 2.52 5.34
C LEU A 63 14.82 2.18 5.81
N ARG A 64 14.93 1.20 6.71
CA ARG A 64 16.23 0.64 7.11
C ARG A 64 16.91 -0.09 5.95
N ASN A 65 16.15 -0.84 5.14
CA ASN A 65 16.65 -1.64 4.01
C ASN A 65 15.96 -1.23 2.68
N PRO A 66 16.21 -0.01 2.16
CA PRO A 66 15.43 0.55 1.06
C PRO A 66 15.51 -0.26 -0.26
N LEU A 67 16.63 -0.93 -0.52
CA LEU A 67 16.79 -1.77 -1.72
C LEU A 67 15.92 -3.03 -1.66
N GLN A 68 15.85 -3.69 -0.50
CA GLN A 68 14.98 -4.85 -0.30
C GLN A 68 13.51 -4.47 -0.48
N ALA A 69 13.10 -3.29 -0.03
CA ALA A 69 11.76 -2.78 -0.28
C ALA A 69 11.47 -2.56 -1.77
N LEU A 70 12.43 -2.05 -2.54
CA LEU A 70 12.29 -1.94 -4.01
C LEU A 70 12.17 -3.32 -4.68
N GLU A 71 12.89 -4.33 -4.20
CA GLU A 71 12.74 -5.72 -4.67
C GLU A 71 11.34 -6.26 -4.37
N ALA A 72 10.82 -6.06 -3.16
CA ALA A 72 9.48 -6.47 -2.78
C ALA A 72 8.40 -5.76 -3.61
N ILE A 73 8.52 -4.43 -3.79
CA ILE A 73 7.67 -3.63 -4.68
C ILE A 73 7.72 -4.19 -6.10
N ARG A 74 8.92 -4.47 -6.62
CA ARG A 74 9.08 -5.02 -7.97
C ARG A 74 8.33 -6.34 -8.14
N ARG A 75 8.27 -7.21 -7.13
CA ARG A 75 7.53 -8.49 -7.22
C ARG A 75 6.02 -8.30 -7.41
N VAL A 76 5.46 -7.23 -6.83
CA VAL A 76 4.02 -6.92 -6.91
C VAL A 76 3.68 -5.94 -8.05
N THR A 77 4.65 -5.42 -8.78
CA THR A 77 4.42 -4.62 -9.99
C THR A 77 4.43 -5.50 -11.24
N SER A 78 3.39 -5.41 -12.08
CA SER A 78 3.34 -6.10 -13.37
C SER A 78 4.44 -5.60 -14.33
N ARG A 79 4.70 -6.34 -15.43
CA ARG A 79 5.76 -6.04 -16.39
C ARG A 79 5.38 -4.95 -17.37
#